data_AF-A0A356GPK5-F1
#
_entry.id   AF-A0A356GPK5-F1
#
_cell.length_a   1.000
_cell.length_b   1.000
_cell.length_c   1.000
_cell.angle_alpha   90.00
_cell.angle_beta   90.00
_cell.angle_gamma   90.00
#
_symmetry.space_group_name_H-M   'P 1'
#
loop_
_entity.id
_entity.type
_entity.pdbx_description
1 polymer ?
#
loop_
_entity_poly.entity_id
_entity_poly.type
_entity_poly.pdbx_seq_one_letter_code
_entity_poly.pdbx_strand_id
1 'polypeptide(L)'
;MPGDAPHPGLSSPPAAEIDRASALCLRPPPGRFAGLFGAGAHRLALRALALPLLSGEPAVIVDGGNRFDPYEIVRAERALGGSGREALSHLLVSRAFTCHQMEALLSRRLDPALARSGARLAVVLGLPETFADADVPFAEACRVFRGCLAALRRSARGGTRVVLAGGEIPADGGRAGFLRHLVRAADPCLLLRREEDRAGTLLQRKTQAQEMSPMGDVPRKGVR
;
A
#
# COMPACT_ATOMS: atom_id res chain seq x y z
N MET A 1 -15.39 26.84 -42.98
CA MET A 1 -15.31 26.33 -41.59
C MET A 1 -14.42 25.09 -41.61
N PRO A 2 -13.17 25.17 -41.15
CA PRO A 2 -12.25 24.04 -41.14
C PRO A 2 -12.68 23.02 -40.09
N GLY A 3 -12.52 21.74 -40.42
CA GLY A 3 -13.00 20.61 -39.64
C GLY A 3 -12.22 20.34 -38.36
N ASP A 4 -12.95 19.87 -37.35
CA ASP A 4 -12.39 19.30 -36.13
C ASP A 4 -11.67 18.00 -36.46
N ALA A 5 -10.34 18.03 -36.31
CA ALA A 5 -9.53 16.83 -36.24
C ALA A 5 -9.81 16.10 -34.92
N PRO A 6 -9.91 14.77 -34.89
CA PRO A 6 -10.09 14.03 -33.65
C PRO A 6 -8.83 14.12 -32.79
N HIS A 7 -8.98 14.62 -31.56
CA HIS A 7 -7.93 14.59 -30.54
C HIS A 7 -7.48 13.14 -30.25
N PRO A 8 -6.18 12.81 -30.35
CA PRO A 8 -5.67 11.49 -30.00
C PRO A 8 -5.30 11.42 -28.51
N GLY A 9 -5.59 10.28 -27.86
CA GLY A 9 -4.95 9.94 -26.59
C GLY A 9 -5.85 9.22 -25.59
N LEU A 10 -6.06 7.93 -25.81
CA LEU A 10 -6.78 6.98 -24.95
C LEU A 10 -6.25 6.99 -23.51
N SER A 11 -7.04 7.49 -22.57
CA SER A 11 -6.90 7.11 -21.16
C SER A 11 -7.33 5.65 -21.01
N SER A 12 -6.52 4.83 -20.35
CA SER A 12 -6.98 3.48 -19.99
C SER A 12 -8.22 3.63 -19.10
N PRO A 13 -9.34 2.93 -19.37
CA PRO A 13 -10.53 3.05 -18.54
C PRO A 13 -10.17 2.70 -17.10
N PRO A 14 -10.83 3.30 -16.08
CA PRO A 14 -10.54 3.05 -14.67
C PRO A 14 -10.53 1.54 -14.33
N ALA A 15 -11.31 0.73 -15.05
CA ALA A 15 -11.28 -0.73 -14.96
C ALA A 15 -9.90 -1.34 -15.29
N ALA A 16 -9.22 -0.90 -16.35
CA ALA A 16 -7.91 -1.44 -16.74
C ALA A 16 -6.80 -1.06 -15.74
N GLU A 17 -6.90 0.09 -15.08
CA GLU A 17 -6.00 0.48 -13.99
C GLU A 17 -6.24 -0.38 -12.74
N ILE A 18 -7.51 -0.59 -12.38
CA ILE A 18 -7.93 -1.46 -11.26
C ILE A 18 -7.47 -2.90 -11.50
N ASP A 19 -7.67 -3.43 -12.70
CA ASP A 19 -7.27 -4.79 -13.07
C ASP A 19 -5.76 -4.97 -12.95
N ARG A 20 -4.98 -4.03 -13.49
CA ARG A 20 -3.52 -4.07 -13.39
C ARG A 20 -3.04 -3.98 -11.94
N ALA A 21 -3.57 -3.04 -11.15
CA ALA A 21 -3.20 -2.91 -9.74
C ALA A 21 -3.57 -4.16 -8.94
N SER A 22 -4.74 -4.73 -9.21
CA SER A 22 -5.23 -5.95 -8.55
C SER A 22 -4.35 -7.16 -8.89
N ALA A 23 -4.06 -7.35 -10.19
CA ALA A 23 -3.23 -8.45 -10.67
C ALA A 23 -1.79 -8.38 -10.13
N LEU A 24 -1.23 -7.17 -10.04
CA LEU A 24 0.16 -6.97 -9.61
C LEU A 24 0.32 -6.99 -8.09
N CYS A 25 -0.56 -6.31 -7.35
CA CYS A 25 -0.33 -6.02 -5.93
C CYS A 25 -1.15 -6.89 -4.98
N LEU A 26 -2.24 -7.52 -5.40
CA LEU A 26 -3.00 -8.37 -4.49
C LEU A 26 -2.53 -9.82 -4.47
N ARG A 27 -1.47 -10.15 -5.22
CA ARG A 27 -0.90 -11.51 -5.31
C ARG A 27 0.63 -11.51 -5.13
N PRO A 28 1.15 -11.03 -3.99
CA PRO A 28 2.58 -11.08 -3.74
C PRO A 28 3.09 -12.54 -3.65
N PRO A 29 4.37 -12.79 -3.97
CA PRO A 29 5.00 -14.08 -3.71
C PRO A 29 4.87 -14.49 -2.22
N PRO A 30 4.83 -15.80 -1.92
CA PRO A 30 4.76 -16.30 -0.54
C PRO A 30 5.82 -15.67 0.37
N GLY A 31 5.42 -15.21 1.56
CA GLY A 31 6.33 -14.59 2.52
C GLY A 31 6.82 -13.18 2.16
N ARG A 32 6.40 -12.61 1.02
CA ARG A 32 6.64 -11.20 0.64
C ARG A 32 5.37 -10.36 0.84
N PHE A 33 5.53 -9.05 0.82
CA PHE A 33 4.42 -8.10 0.79
C PHE A 33 4.43 -7.36 -0.52
N ALA A 34 3.26 -7.06 -1.06
CA ALA A 34 3.16 -6.09 -2.13
C ALA A 34 3.12 -4.66 -1.58
N GLY A 35 3.50 -3.69 -2.40
CA GLY A 35 3.55 -2.28 -2.03
C GLY A 35 2.93 -1.37 -3.07
N LEU A 36 2.14 -0.40 -2.61
CA LEU A 36 1.61 0.73 -3.37
C LEU A 36 2.04 1.99 -2.64
N PHE A 37 2.88 2.82 -3.24
CA PHE A 37 3.39 4.02 -2.57
C PHE A 37 3.34 5.26 -3.47
N GLY A 38 3.16 6.42 -2.86
CA GLY A 38 3.11 7.70 -3.57
C GLY A 38 1.70 8.29 -3.70
N ALA A 39 1.57 9.31 -4.55
CA ALA A 39 0.33 10.03 -4.72
C ALA A 39 -0.80 9.11 -5.19
N GLY A 40 -1.92 9.07 -4.45
CA GLY A 40 -3.07 8.23 -4.80
C GLY A 40 -2.94 6.74 -4.44
N ALA A 41 -1.84 6.29 -3.84
CA ALA A 41 -1.60 4.88 -3.51
C ALA A 41 -2.72 4.26 -2.64
N HIS A 42 -3.14 4.97 -1.59
CA HIS A 42 -4.24 4.53 -0.72
C HIS A 42 -5.55 4.33 -1.50
N ARG A 43 -5.86 5.26 -2.41
CA ARG A 43 -7.05 5.20 -3.26
C ARG A 43 -6.99 3.99 -4.18
N LEU A 44 -5.86 3.79 -4.84
CA LEU A 44 -5.67 2.65 -5.73
C LEU A 44 -5.75 1.31 -4.97
N ALA A 45 -5.17 1.23 -3.76
CA ALA A 45 -5.26 0.05 -2.91
C ALA A 45 -6.71 -0.31 -2.58
N LEU A 46 -7.54 0.68 -2.23
CA LEU A 46 -8.96 0.47 -1.96
C LEU A 46 -9.72 0.05 -3.22
N ARG A 47 -9.49 0.73 -4.35
CA ARG A 47 -10.13 0.37 -5.62
C ARG A 47 -9.78 -1.04 -6.09
N ALA A 48 -8.53 -1.46 -5.90
CA ALA A 48 -8.08 -2.81 -6.24
C ALA A 48 -8.84 -3.91 -5.47
N LEU A 49 -9.39 -3.60 -4.29
CA LEU A 49 -10.23 -4.54 -3.55
C LEU A 49 -11.56 -4.87 -4.24
N ALA A 50 -12.00 -4.08 -5.23
CA ALA A 50 -13.27 -4.33 -5.90
C ALA A 50 -13.33 -5.73 -6.55
N LEU A 51 -12.27 -6.16 -7.24
CA LEU A 51 -12.22 -7.48 -7.88
C LEU A 51 -12.34 -8.66 -6.89
N PRO A 52 -11.50 -8.79 -5.85
CA PRO A 52 -11.63 -9.89 -4.90
C PRO A 52 -12.98 -9.84 -4.15
N LEU A 53 -13.46 -8.65 -3.78
CA LEU A 53 -14.74 -8.54 -3.07
C LEU A 53 -15.93 -8.92 -3.96
N LEU A 54 -15.89 -8.61 -5.26
CA LEU A 54 -16.88 -9.10 -6.25
C LEU A 54 -16.90 -10.62 -6.37
N SER A 55 -15.75 -11.27 -6.17
CA SER A 55 -15.66 -12.73 -6.13
C SER A 55 -16.03 -13.33 -4.76
N GLY A 56 -16.51 -12.52 -3.83
CA GLY A 56 -16.85 -12.94 -2.47
C GLY A 56 -15.64 -13.21 -1.57
N GLU A 57 -14.43 -12.78 -1.97
CA GLU A 57 -13.22 -12.99 -1.18
C GLU A 57 -13.08 -11.93 -0.08
N PRO A 58 -13.10 -12.31 1.21
CA PRO A 58 -13.01 -11.35 2.29
C PRO A 58 -11.60 -10.81 2.50
N ALA A 59 -11.54 -9.57 2.98
CA ALA A 59 -10.28 -8.87 3.27
C ALA A 59 -10.30 -8.20 4.65
N VAL A 60 -9.12 -8.14 5.26
CA VAL A 60 -8.88 -7.41 6.51
C VAL A 60 -8.11 -6.13 6.20
N ILE A 61 -8.58 -5.00 6.70
CA ILE A 61 -7.93 -3.70 6.54
C ILE A 61 -7.45 -3.20 7.90
N VAL A 62 -6.17 -2.83 7.96
CA VAL A 62 -5.56 -2.15 9.10
C VAL A 62 -5.16 -0.74 8.68
N ASP A 63 -5.82 0.26 9.22
CA ASP A 63 -5.70 1.66 8.79
C ASP A 63 -5.02 2.52 9.85
N GLY A 64 -3.76 2.86 9.60
CA GLY A 64 -2.93 3.74 10.43
C GLY A 64 -2.91 5.20 9.98
N GLY A 65 -3.32 5.47 8.74
CA GLY A 65 -3.30 6.81 8.16
C GLY A 65 -4.66 7.49 8.10
N ASN A 66 -5.70 6.86 8.68
CA ASN A 66 -7.11 7.25 8.52
C ASN A 66 -7.48 7.43 7.04
N ARG A 67 -7.08 6.46 6.20
CA ARG A 67 -7.22 6.51 4.73
C ARG A 67 -8.30 5.57 4.20
N PHE A 68 -8.91 4.74 5.03
CA PHE A 68 -10.00 3.87 4.61
C PHE A 68 -11.22 4.71 4.17
N ASP A 69 -11.59 4.56 2.91
CA ASP A 69 -12.79 5.16 2.31
C ASP A 69 -13.61 4.07 1.59
N PRO A 70 -14.76 3.64 2.13
CA PRO A 70 -15.59 2.61 1.51
C PRO A 70 -16.15 3.04 0.16
N TYR A 71 -16.29 4.34 -0.11
CA TYR A 71 -16.84 4.82 -1.38
C TYR A 71 -15.91 4.57 -2.56
N GLU A 72 -14.59 4.54 -2.34
CA GLU A 72 -13.64 4.17 -3.40
C GLU A 72 -13.81 2.71 -3.84
N ILE A 73 -14.14 1.82 -2.89
CA ILE A 73 -14.44 0.42 -3.16
C ILE A 73 -15.76 0.30 -3.94
N VAL A 74 -16.84 0.90 -3.42
CA VAL A 74 -18.17 0.83 -4.03
C VAL A 74 -18.18 1.40 -5.45
N ARG A 75 -17.47 2.51 -5.69
CA ARG A 75 -17.36 3.10 -7.04
C ARG A 75 -16.60 2.19 -8.00
N ALA A 76 -15.50 1.58 -7.55
CA ALA A 76 -14.74 0.63 -8.35
C ALA A 76 -15.56 -0.64 -8.64
N GLU A 77 -16.29 -1.16 -7.66
CA GLU A 77 -17.15 -2.33 -7.81
C GLU A 77 -18.25 -2.08 -8.86
N ARG A 78 -18.94 -0.94 -8.79
CA ARG A 78 -19.96 -0.55 -9.79
C ARG A 78 -19.38 -0.38 -11.18
N ALA A 79 -18.18 0.18 -11.30
CA ALA A 79 -17.48 0.30 -12.58
C ALA A 79 -17.14 -1.06 -13.20
N LEU A 80 -17.08 -2.13 -12.39
CA LEU A 80 -16.88 -3.51 -12.81
C LEU A 80 -18.20 -4.31 -12.92
N GLY A 81 -19.36 -3.65 -12.84
CA GLY A 81 -20.68 -4.27 -12.97
C GLY A 81 -21.31 -4.80 -11.67
N GLY A 82 -20.70 -4.50 -10.50
CA GLY A 82 -21.23 -4.88 -9.19
C GLY A 82 -22.35 -4.00 -8.65
N SER A 83 -23.00 -4.47 -7.58
CA SER A 83 -24.10 -3.74 -6.92
C SER A 83 -23.60 -2.71 -5.89
N GLY A 84 -22.36 -2.84 -5.41
CA GLY A 84 -21.78 -1.97 -4.39
C GLY A 84 -22.09 -2.40 -2.95
N ARG A 85 -23.14 -3.22 -2.74
CA ARG A 85 -23.77 -3.38 -1.42
C ARG A 85 -23.23 -4.59 -0.66
N GLU A 86 -22.82 -5.64 -1.38
CA GLU A 86 -22.35 -6.89 -0.79
C GLU A 86 -20.85 -6.85 -0.45
N ALA A 87 -20.03 -6.11 -1.21
CA ALA A 87 -18.58 -6.05 -1.01
C ALA A 87 -18.17 -5.59 0.39
N LEU A 88 -18.87 -4.63 0.98
CA LEU A 88 -18.52 -4.11 2.30
C LEU A 88 -18.77 -5.13 3.42
N SER A 89 -19.68 -6.09 3.23
CA SER A 89 -19.94 -7.15 4.22
C SER A 89 -18.77 -8.13 4.38
N HIS A 90 -17.87 -8.16 3.39
CA HIS A 90 -16.67 -9.00 3.36
C HIS A 90 -15.43 -8.30 3.91
N LEU A 91 -15.57 -7.09 4.49
CA LEU A 91 -14.47 -6.31 5.04
C LEU A 91 -14.47 -6.27 6.57
N LEU A 92 -13.33 -6.60 7.16
CA LEU A 92 -13.05 -6.27 8.57
C LEU A 92 -12.05 -5.12 8.62
N VAL A 93 -12.43 -4.01 9.26
CA VAL A 93 -11.58 -2.81 9.35
C VAL A 93 -11.18 -2.56 10.80
N SER A 94 -9.92 -2.25 11.03
CA SER A 94 -9.41 -1.77 12.33
C SER A 94 -8.51 -0.57 12.13
N ARG A 95 -8.62 0.44 13.00
CA ARG A 95 -7.81 1.66 12.96
C ARG A 95 -6.82 1.72 14.09
N ALA A 96 -5.64 2.27 13.81
CA ALA A 96 -4.65 2.63 14.81
C ALA A 96 -4.24 4.09 14.62
N PHE A 97 -4.08 4.81 15.73
CA PHE A 97 -3.66 6.21 15.74
C PHE A 97 -2.24 6.40 16.28
N THR A 98 -1.65 5.35 16.83
CA THR A 98 -0.27 5.35 17.36
C THR A 98 0.51 4.13 16.88
N CYS A 99 1.84 4.22 16.85
CA CYS A 99 2.69 3.11 16.45
C CYS A 99 2.51 1.87 17.33
N HIS A 100 2.25 2.05 18.64
CA HIS A 100 1.97 0.94 19.56
C HIS A 100 0.63 0.27 19.29
N GLN A 101 -0.41 1.04 18.95
CA GLN A 101 -1.69 0.48 18.53
C GLN A 101 -1.54 -0.29 17.21
N MET A 102 -0.77 0.25 16.26
CA MET A 102 -0.47 -0.43 15.00
C MET A 102 0.25 -1.76 15.25
N GLU A 103 1.30 -1.78 16.07
CA GLU A 103 1.98 -3.01 16.46
C GLU A 103 1.03 -4.00 17.13
N ALA A 104 0.15 -3.54 18.02
CA ALA A 104 -0.84 -4.39 18.67
C ALA A 104 -1.81 -5.04 17.67
N LEU A 105 -2.32 -4.27 16.71
CA LEU A 105 -3.21 -4.79 15.67
C LEU A 105 -2.50 -5.84 14.82
N LEU A 106 -1.31 -5.53 14.34
CA LEU A 106 -0.56 -6.43 13.45
C LEU A 106 -0.05 -7.68 14.16
N SER A 107 0.50 -7.55 15.36
CA SER A 107 1.16 -8.67 16.05
C SER A 107 0.20 -9.60 16.79
N ARG A 108 -0.96 -9.10 17.22
CA ARG A 108 -1.89 -9.86 18.09
C ARG A 108 -3.29 -10.05 17.52
N ARG A 109 -3.75 -9.16 16.61
CA ARG A 109 -5.16 -9.16 16.16
C ARG A 109 -5.34 -9.56 14.70
N LEU A 110 -4.33 -9.34 13.85
CA LEU A 110 -4.40 -9.61 12.42
C LEU A 110 -4.69 -11.09 12.12
N ASP A 111 -3.83 -12.02 12.57
CA ASP A 111 -4.02 -13.45 12.30
C ASP A 111 -5.34 -14.00 12.86
N PRO A 112 -5.76 -13.67 14.09
CA PRO A 112 -7.09 -14.04 14.57
C PRO A 112 -8.24 -13.44 13.75
N ALA A 113 -8.11 -12.22 13.24
CA ALA A 113 -9.14 -11.61 12.39
C ALA A 113 -9.24 -12.33 11.03
N LEU A 114 -8.09 -12.62 10.41
CA LEU A 114 -8.01 -13.39 9.17
C LEU A 114 -8.61 -14.80 9.33
N ALA A 115 -8.34 -15.47 10.46
CA ALA A 115 -8.90 -16.77 10.76
C ALA A 115 -10.43 -16.73 10.91
N ARG A 116 -10.96 -15.76 11.67
CA ARG A 116 -12.40 -15.64 11.92
C ARG A 116 -13.21 -15.28 10.68
N SER A 117 -12.68 -14.43 9.78
CA SER A 117 -13.38 -14.05 8.55
C SER A 117 -13.14 -15.00 7.38
N GLY A 118 -12.21 -15.95 7.51
CA GLY A 118 -11.75 -16.77 6.39
C GLY A 118 -10.90 -15.99 5.37
N ALA A 119 -10.57 -14.73 5.65
CA ALA A 119 -9.78 -13.90 4.74
C ALA A 119 -8.36 -14.43 4.53
N ARG A 120 -7.87 -14.22 3.31
CA ARG A 120 -6.47 -14.47 2.91
C ARG A 120 -5.81 -13.21 2.34
N LEU A 121 -6.46 -12.06 2.47
CA LEU A 121 -5.99 -10.76 2.02
C LEU A 121 -5.99 -9.78 3.19
N ALA A 122 -4.84 -9.17 3.45
CA ALA A 122 -4.66 -8.10 4.42
C ALA A 122 -4.13 -6.85 3.71
N VAL A 123 -4.81 -5.72 3.89
CA VAL A 123 -4.36 -4.41 3.40
C VAL A 123 -4.01 -3.52 4.58
N VAL A 124 -2.78 -3.04 4.61
CA VAL A 124 -2.32 -2.08 5.63
C VAL A 124 -2.18 -0.71 4.98
N LEU A 125 -3.01 0.23 5.43
CA LEU A 125 -3.02 1.61 4.96
C LEU A 125 -2.24 2.47 5.95
N GLY A 126 -1.29 3.24 5.45
CA GLY A 126 -0.63 4.28 6.23
C GLY A 126 0.12 3.79 7.47
N LEU A 127 0.92 2.72 7.35
CA LEU A 127 1.71 2.23 8.49
C LEU A 127 2.73 3.27 9.01
N PRO A 128 3.57 3.90 8.16
CA PRO A 128 4.52 4.91 8.61
C PRO A 128 3.89 6.13 9.31
N GLU A 129 2.66 6.47 8.96
CA GLU A 129 1.90 7.61 9.47
C GLU A 129 1.69 7.49 10.99
N THR A 130 1.57 6.26 11.51
CA THR A 130 1.48 6.01 12.96
C THR A 130 2.77 6.25 13.74
N PHE A 131 3.89 6.48 13.04
CA PHE A 131 5.20 6.80 13.62
C PHE A 131 5.52 8.30 13.58
N ALA A 132 4.55 9.15 13.22
CA ALA A 132 4.76 10.60 13.16
C ALA A 132 4.94 11.26 14.54
N ASP A 133 4.47 10.62 15.60
CA ASP A 133 4.58 11.10 16.98
C ASP A 133 6.05 11.35 17.37
N ALA A 134 6.38 12.60 17.71
CA ALA A 134 7.71 13.04 18.07
C ALA A 134 8.07 12.68 19.52
N ASP A 135 7.08 12.43 20.38
CA ASP A 135 7.28 12.11 21.80
C ASP A 135 7.77 10.67 21.98
N VAL A 136 7.60 9.81 20.97
CA VAL A 136 8.13 8.45 20.97
C VAL A 136 9.63 8.46 20.64
N PRO A 137 10.53 8.01 21.53
CA PRO A 137 11.96 7.96 21.25
C PRO A 137 12.28 7.19 19.96
N PHE A 138 13.26 7.67 19.18
CA PHE A 138 13.55 7.07 17.87
C PHE A 138 13.93 5.59 17.94
N ALA A 139 14.67 5.19 18.98
CA ALA A 139 15.03 3.78 19.22
C ALA A 139 13.78 2.92 19.47
N GLU A 140 12.81 3.45 20.21
CA GLU A 140 11.55 2.77 20.51
C GLU A 140 10.70 2.63 19.25
N ALA A 141 10.56 3.70 18.46
CA ALA A 141 9.89 3.63 17.17
C ALA A 141 10.55 2.60 16.22
N CYS A 142 11.88 2.50 16.19
CA CYS A 142 12.59 1.46 15.44
C CYS A 142 12.29 0.04 15.96
N ARG A 143 12.16 -0.14 17.28
CA ARG A 143 11.76 -1.43 17.89
C ARG A 143 10.35 -1.81 17.44
N VAL A 144 9.39 -0.90 17.61
CA VAL A 144 7.97 -1.08 17.24
C VAL A 144 7.82 -1.35 15.74
N PHE A 145 8.51 -0.59 14.89
CA PHE A 145 8.47 -0.78 13.43
C PHE A 145 8.98 -2.16 13.01
N ARG A 146 10.08 -2.65 13.62
CA ARG A 146 10.56 -4.01 13.39
C ARG A 146 9.55 -5.06 13.85
N GLY A 147 8.87 -4.82 14.96
CA GLY A 147 7.76 -5.65 15.46
C GLY A 147 6.63 -5.77 14.44
N CYS A 148 6.16 -4.64 13.89
CA CYS A 148 5.16 -4.60 12.83
C CYS A 148 5.59 -5.42 11.60
N LEU A 149 6.81 -5.20 11.11
CA LEU A 149 7.33 -5.95 9.95
C LEU A 149 7.45 -7.44 10.21
N ALA A 150 7.91 -7.82 11.40
CA ALA A 150 8.00 -9.22 11.79
C ALA A 150 6.61 -9.88 11.82
N ALA A 151 5.60 -9.19 12.36
CA ALA A 151 4.22 -9.66 12.38
C ALA A 151 3.68 -9.89 10.96
N LEU A 152 3.79 -8.88 10.10
CA LEU A 152 3.36 -8.99 8.71
C LEU A 152 4.06 -10.17 8.01
N ARG A 153 5.37 -10.38 8.25
CA ARG A 153 6.15 -11.44 7.60
C ARG A 153 5.68 -12.81 8.06
N ARG A 154 5.27 -12.94 9.33
CA ARG A 154 4.67 -14.19 9.84
C ARG A 154 3.36 -14.47 9.13
N SER A 155 2.44 -13.49 9.06
CA SER A 155 1.17 -13.64 8.35
C SER A 155 1.38 -14.02 6.88
N ALA A 156 2.33 -13.37 6.20
CA ALA A 156 2.65 -13.63 4.80
C ALA A 156 3.24 -15.03 4.55
N ARG A 157 4.09 -15.52 5.46
CA ARG A 157 4.60 -16.90 5.41
C ARG A 157 3.51 -17.93 5.71
N GLY A 158 2.51 -17.56 6.51
CA GLY A 158 1.30 -18.35 6.74
C GLY A 158 0.30 -18.36 5.58
N GLY A 159 0.67 -17.82 4.40
CA GLY A 159 -0.18 -17.82 3.20
C GLY A 159 -1.12 -16.61 3.07
N THR A 160 -1.01 -15.62 3.97
CA THR A 160 -1.77 -14.36 3.82
C THR A 160 -1.13 -13.48 2.75
N ARG A 161 -1.93 -12.96 1.82
CA ARG A 161 -1.49 -11.93 0.88
C ARG A 161 -1.53 -10.59 1.60
N VAL A 162 -0.36 -9.98 1.81
CA VAL A 162 -0.23 -8.71 2.53
C VAL A 162 0.11 -7.60 1.55
N VAL A 163 -0.66 -6.52 1.60
CA VAL A 163 -0.53 -5.35 0.72
C VAL A 163 -0.33 -4.13 1.59
N LEU A 164 0.75 -3.39 1.33
CA LEU A 164 1.08 -2.16 2.03
C LEU A 164 0.76 -0.97 1.13
N ALA A 165 -0.03 -0.03 1.61
CA ALA A 165 -0.28 1.24 0.93
C ALA A 165 0.24 2.40 1.79
N GLY A 166 1.05 3.28 1.20
CA GLY A 166 1.58 4.46 1.89
C GLY A 166 1.57 5.69 1.00
N GLY A 167 1.55 6.87 1.63
CA GLY A 167 1.52 8.15 0.92
C GLY A 167 2.83 8.50 0.19
N GLU A 168 2.96 9.78 -0.15
CA GLU A 168 4.21 10.31 -0.70
C GLU A 168 5.34 10.22 0.32
N ILE A 169 6.55 9.98 -0.17
CA ILE A 169 7.76 9.94 0.67
C ILE A 169 8.08 11.39 1.06
N PRO A 170 8.04 11.77 2.35
CA PRO A 170 8.49 13.09 2.76
C PRO A 170 9.94 13.30 2.32
N ALA A 171 10.24 14.48 1.79
CA ALA A 171 11.58 14.84 1.32
C ALA A 171 12.60 14.79 2.47
N ASP A 172 12.16 15.22 3.65
CA ASP A 172 12.92 15.45 4.87
C ASP A 172 12.24 14.83 6.12
N GLY A 173 13.01 14.74 7.21
CA GLY A 173 12.52 14.26 8.52
C GLY A 173 13.01 12.87 8.92
N GLY A 174 13.29 12.70 10.22
CA GLY A 174 13.84 11.46 10.79
C GLY A 174 12.95 10.22 10.61
N ARG A 175 11.64 10.42 10.39
CA ARG A 175 10.65 9.35 10.20
C ARG A 175 10.50 8.91 8.74
N ALA A 176 11.01 9.67 7.76
CA ALA A 176 10.96 9.30 6.34
C ALA A 176 11.69 7.97 6.05
N GLY A 177 12.62 7.57 6.93
CA GLY A 177 13.31 6.29 6.88
C GLY A 177 12.38 5.08 6.93
N PHE A 178 11.25 5.16 7.66
CA PHE A 178 10.29 4.06 7.78
C PHE A 178 9.59 3.76 6.44
N LEU A 179 9.07 4.79 5.78
CA LEU A 179 8.44 4.63 4.47
C LEU A 179 9.45 4.16 3.41
N ARG A 180 10.66 4.74 3.38
CA ARG A 180 11.74 4.26 2.48
C ARG A 180 12.10 2.79 2.74
N HIS A 181 12.06 2.34 3.99
CA HIS A 181 12.25 0.94 4.32
C HIS A 181 11.10 0.07 3.81
N LEU A 182 9.84 0.49 3.97
CA LEU A 182 8.69 -0.25 3.42
C LEU A 182 8.76 -0.39 1.91
N VAL A 183 9.07 0.70 1.20
CA VAL A 183 9.23 0.68 -0.27
C VAL A 183 10.27 -0.34 -0.70
N ARG A 184 11.39 -0.47 0.03
CA ARG A 184 12.44 -1.44 -0.27
C ARG A 184 12.07 -2.87 0.11
N ALA A 185 11.26 -3.05 1.15
CA ALA A 185 10.88 -4.36 1.65
C ALA A 185 9.71 -4.98 0.85
N ALA A 186 8.90 -4.15 0.18
CA ALA A 186 7.79 -4.58 -0.64
C ALA A 186 8.27 -5.08 -2.01
N ASP A 187 7.76 -6.26 -2.40
CA ASP A 187 8.07 -6.94 -3.65
C ASP A 187 6.90 -7.88 -4.01
N PRO A 188 6.07 -7.54 -5.02
CA PRO A 188 6.22 -6.42 -5.96
C PRO A 188 5.88 -5.06 -5.35
N CYS A 189 6.40 -3.98 -5.94
CA CYS A 189 6.14 -2.61 -5.51
C CYS A 189 5.76 -1.71 -6.70
N LEU A 190 4.70 -0.93 -6.54
CA LEU A 190 4.26 0.14 -7.44
C LEU A 190 4.51 1.50 -6.80
N LEU A 191 5.21 2.36 -7.53
CA LEU A 191 5.43 3.76 -7.17
C LEU A 191 4.59 4.65 -8.07
N LEU A 192 3.66 5.38 -7.45
CA LEU A 192 2.78 6.35 -8.10
C LEU A 192 3.37 7.74 -7.94
N ARG A 193 3.31 8.53 -9.02
CA ARG A 193 3.61 9.97 -8.98
C ARG A 193 2.36 10.75 -9.31
N ARG A 194 2.26 11.97 -8.77
CA ARG A 194 1.25 12.93 -9.19
C ARG A 194 1.60 13.35 -10.62
N GLU A 195 0.68 13.11 -11.54
CA GLU A 195 0.68 13.77 -12.84
C GLU A 195 -0.09 15.07 -12.64
N GLU A 196 0.45 16.21 -13.08
CA GLU A 196 -0.30 17.46 -13.12
C GLU A 196 -1.56 17.19 -13.95
N ASP A 197 -2.72 17.24 -13.29
CA ASP A 197 -4.09 17.05 -13.80
C ASP A 197 -4.72 15.66 -14.00
N ARG A 198 -4.08 14.50 -13.77
CA ARG A 198 -4.81 13.20 -13.86
C ARG A 198 -4.39 12.15 -12.82
N ALA A 199 -5.34 11.27 -12.49
CA ALA A 199 -5.16 10.15 -11.56
C ALA A 199 -3.96 9.30 -11.98
N GLY A 200 -3.08 9.06 -11.00
CA GLY A 200 -1.69 8.64 -11.23
C GLY A 200 -1.53 7.40 -12.09
N THR A 201 -0.67 7.52 -13.10
CA THR A 201 -0.26 6.40 -13.95
C THR A 201 0.77 5.50 -13.22
N LEU A 202 0.63 4.19 -13.42
CA LEU A 202 1.50 3.13 -12.89
C LEU A 202 2.92 3.27 -13.47
N LEU A 203 3.86 3.86 -12.73
CA LEU A 203 5.11 4.34 -13.31
C LEU A 203 6.18 3.25 -13.45
N GLN A 204 6.35 2.37 -12.46
CA GLN A 204 7.36 1.32 -12.52
C GLN A 204 6.98 0.09 -11.67
N ARG A 205 7.01 -1.09 -12.30
CA ARG A 205 7.17 -2.36 -11.60
C ARG A 205 8.66 -2.49 -11.29
N LYS A 206 9.05 -2.41 -10.02
CA LYS A 206 10.40 -2.84 -9.63
C LYS A 206 10.44 -4.36 -9.65
N THR A 207 10.78 -4.95 -10.80
CA THR A 207 11.20 -6.35 -10.88
C THR A 207 12.70 -6.36 -10.64
N GLN A 208 13.19 -7.29 -9.84
CA GLN A 208 14.59 -7.35 -9.42
C GLN A 208 15.52 -7.60 -10.62
N ALA A 209 15.97 -6.54 -11.30
CA ALA A 209 17.17 -6.44 -12.14
C ALA A 209 17.21 -5.05 -12.77
N GLN A 210 17.83 -4.07 -12.09
CA GLN A 210 18.78 -3.15 -12.72
C GLN A 210 19.39 -2.23 -11.66
N GLU A 211 20.70 -2.16 -11.76
CA GLU A 211 21.65 -1.62 -10.81
C GLU A 211 21.46 -0.12 -10.61
N MET A 212 21.76 0.34 -9.40
CA MET A 212 22.11 1.73 -9.18
C MET A 212 23.51 1.71 -8.59
N SER A 213 24.43 2.35 -9.32
CA SER A 213 25.85 2.52 -8.98
C SER A 213 26.06 2.85 -7.51
N PRO A 214 27.19 2.40 -6.92
CA PRO A 214 27.45 2.61 -5.52
C PRO A 214 27.68 4.10 -5.23
N MET A 215 27.02 4.53 -4.16
CA MET A 215 27.43 5.56 -3.21
C MET A 215 28.64 6.41 -3.65
N GLY A 216 28.37 7.65 -4.06
CA GLY A 216 29.41 8.67 -4.20
C GLY A 216 30.10 8.93 -2.86
N ASP A 217 31.43 8.95 -2.93
CA ASP A 217 32.37 9.02 -1.82
C ASP A 217 32.10 10.16 -0.82
N VAL A 218 32.31 9.83 0.45
CA VAL A 218 32.47 10.79 1.55
C VAL A 218 33.83 11.48 1.40
N PRO A 219 33.92 12.82 1.38
CA PRO A 219 35.21 13.50 1.29
C PRO A 219 36.02 13.26 2.56
N ARG A 220 37.17 12.59 2.42
CA ARG A 220 38.18 12.45 3.46
C ARG A 220 38.76 13.83 3.77
N LYS A 221 38.63 14.28 5.01
CA LYS A 221 39.37 15.43 5.54
C LYS A 221 40.87 15.17 5.41
N GLY A 222 41.56 15.99 4.61
CA GLY A 222 43.01 16.03 4.56
C GLY A 222 43.57 16.64 5.84
N VAL A 223 44.40 15.87 6.54
CA VAL A 223 45.36 16.37 7.51
C VAL A 223 46.56 16.90 6.72
N ARG A 224 46.89 18.17 6.91
CA ARG A 224 48.24 18.72 6.79
C ARG A 224 48.44 19.74 7.90
#